data_AF-G5AHB5-F1
#
_entry.id   AF-G5AHB5-F1
#
_cell.length_a   1.000
_cell.length_b   1.000
_cell.length_c   1.000
_cell.angle_alpha   90.00
_cell.angle_beta   90.00
_cell.angle_gamma   90.00
#
_symmetry.space_group_name_H-M   'P 1'
#
loop_
_entity.id
_entity.type
_entity.pdbx_description
1 polymer ?
#
loop_
_entity_poly.entity_id
_entity_poly.type
_entity_poly.pdbx_seq_one_letter_code
_entity_poly.pdbx_strand_id
1 'polypeptide(L)'
;MNQLLAPGGDVGYDVSDAEWEKLVQLTQQSAQFDKLYSFPGDEPGWVTTKSKKKKTHLKIVAVDCEMCVTQQADSGERKTNALCRVSAVDGENMLRNILSDFIVHQPEDGFHMVDPKTDIHGITPQQIASCQITMAQAQKKMLKYINRDTIVVGHSVNGDLASMRINHRRVIDTALIFRRKDGSPNRATPGLKDLTKFLLGFDMPQGHDSTVDAQASMMAAKYAARHDTGRIIPSALELHGPQPSKPSKKPAPVKIPVNEASYIDVAAIKESASTEAGKKKGMSEAMIARSCRLRVHRIPKGTSSKDIENFFIKNTCIVPAAVEKIAWLPNQNRGSCNVTFSTNAHAALAFESAPTSKNTKVSTDSIGRAQKTITVVSYLGKTYKNVALGVL
;
A
#
# COMPACT_ATOMS: atom_id res chain seq x y z
N MET A 1 -19.06 -27.40 -3.89
CA MET A 1 -19.11 -26.55 -2.69
C MET A 1 -18.56 -25.18 -3.06
N ASN A 2 -19.43 -24.17 -3.20
CA ASN A 2 -19.11 -22.72 -3.17
C ASN A 2 -20.43 -21.94 -3.38
N GLN A 3 -21.43 -22.18 -2.53
CA GLN A 3 -22.71 -21.45 -2.56
C GLN A 3 -22.64 -20.09 -1.85
N LEU A 4 -21.47 -19.69 -1.37
CA LEU A 4 -21.26 -18.50 -0.54
C LEU A 4 -20.64 -17.32 -1.31
N LEU A 5 -20.37 -17.41 -2.61
CA LEU A 5 -19.86 -16.28 -3.37
C LEU A 5 -21.01 -15.47 -3.96
N ALA A 6 -20.89 -14.14 -3.94
CA ALA A 6 -21.83 -13.30 -4.67
C ALA A 6 -21.69 -13.57 -6.19
N PRO A 7 -22.80 -13.65 -6.94
CA PRO A 7 -22.73 -13.77 -8.39
C PRO A 7 -22.01 -12.54 -8.98
N GLY A 8 -21.02 -12.74 -9.86
CA GLY A 8 -20.46 -11.65 -10.66
C GLY A 8 -19.28 -10.88 -10.05
N GLY A 9 -18.40 -11.51 -9.26
CA GLY A 9 -17.15 -10.91 -8.74
C GLY A 9 -16.15 -10.35 -9.78
N ASP A 10 -16.54 -10.28 -11.05
CA ASP A 10 -15.80 -9.56 -12.09
C ASP A 10 -15.94 -8.04 -11.90
N VAL A 11 -14.81 -7.37 -11.72
CA VAL A 11 -14.70 -5.91 -11.61
C VAL A 11 -13.91 -5.31 -12.78
N GLY A 12 -13.80 -6.04 -13.89
CA GLY A 12 -13.05 -5.68 -15.10
C GLY A 12 -13.70 -4.63 -15.98
N TYR A 13 -14.84 -4.06 -15.59
CA TYR A 13 -15.56 -3.03 -16.32
C TYR A 13 -15.15 -1.60 -15.93
N ASP A 14 -15.42 -0.65 -16.81
CA ASP A 14 -15.32 0.78 -16.50
C ASP A 14 -16.54 1.25 -15.72
N VAL A 15 -16.30 2.14 -14.75
CA VAL A 15 -17.33 2.73 -13.88
C VAL A 15 -17.50 4.21 -14.26
N SER A 16 -18.73 4.57 -14.62
CA SER A 16 -19.11 5.93 -15.01
C SER A 16 -19.07 6.91 -13.84
N ASP A 17 -19.01 8.20 -14.15
CA ASP A 17 -19.04 9.28 -13.14
C ASP A 17 -20.30 9.22 -12.28
N ALA A 18 -21.45 8.88 -12.89
CA ALA A 18 -22.72 8.77 -12.18
C ALA A 18 -22.75 7.58 -11.20
N GLU A 19 -22.18 6.44 -11.59
CA GLU A 19 -22.03 5.28 -10.70
C GLU A 19 -21.11 5.61 -9.53
N TRP A 20 -20.01 6.33 -9.76
CA TRP A 20 -19.13 6.79 -8.67
C TRP A 20 -19.81 7.78 -7.74
N GLU A 21 -20.55 8.74 -8.29
CA GLU A 21 -21.28 9.72 -7.49
C GLU A 21 -22.35 9.06 -6.63
N LYS A 22 -23.05 8.04 -7.15
CA LYS A 22 -23.99 7.23 -6.36
C LYS A 22 -23.32 6.61 -5.14
N LEU A 23 -22.10 6.07 -5.27
CA LEU A 23 -21.38 5.47 -4.14
C LEU A 23 -20.86 6.50 -3.13
N VAL A 24 -20.47 7.69 -3.58
CA VAL A 24 -20.13 8.81 -2.70
C VAL A 24 -21.35 9.20 -1.87
N GLN A 25 -22.51 9.38 -2.52
CA GLN A 25 -23.77 9.69 -1.84
C GLN A 25 -24.16 8.59 -0.85
N LEU A 26 -24.01 7.32 -1.23
CA LEU A 26 -24.32 6.19 -0.37
C LEU A 26 -23.46 6.17 0.90
N THR A 27 -22.17 6.52 0.77
CA THR A 27 -21.26 6.68 1.91
C THR A 27 -21.72 7.82 2.82
N GLN A 28 -22.06 8.97 2.24
CA GLN A 28 -22.48 10.18 2.96
C GLN A 28 -23.85 10.03 3.65
N GLN A 29 -24.73 9.19 3.12
CA GLN A 29 -26.04 8.88 3.70
C GLN A 29 -25.95 7.93 4.92
N SER A 30 -24.79 7.32 5.18
CA SER A 30 -24.60 6.51 6.38
C SER A 30 -24.80 7.37 7.63
N ALA A 31 -25.62 6.89 8.57
CA ALA A 31 -25.83 7.57 9.86
C ALA A 31 -24.54 7.75 10.68
N GLN A 32 -23.45 7.05 10.35
CA GLN A 32 -22.15 7.19 11.00
C GLN A 32 -21.25 8.23 10.31
N PHE A 33 -21.59 8.69 9.11
CA PHE A 33 -20.71 9.50 8.27
C PHE A 33 -20.27 10.79 8.96
N ASP A 34 -21.21 11.59 9.45
CA ASP A 34 -20.87 12.86 10.09
C ASP A 34 -20.01 12.67 11.34
N LYS A 35 -20.27 11.60 12.12
CA LYS A 35 -19.45 11.27 13.28
C LYS A 35 -18.02 10.87 12.89
N LEU A 36 -17.87 10.04 11.86
CA LEU A 36 -16.57 9.49 11.45
C LEU A 36 -15.71 10.48 10.65
N TYR A 37 -16.35 11.41 9.94
CA TYR A 37 -15.71 12.40 9.06
C TYR A 37 -15.80 13.84 9.61
N SER A 38 -16.07 13.99 10.91
CA SER A 38 -15.97 15.27 11.63
C SER A 38 -14.52 15.50 12.06
N PHE A 39 -13.66 15.82 11.09
CA PHE A 39 -12.26 16.14 11.34
C PHE A 39 -12.07 17.61 11.73
N PRO A 40 -11.10 17.92 12.61
CA PRO A 40 -10.79 19.30 12.94
C PRO A 40 -10.07 19.97 11.75
N GLY A 41 -10.77 20.86 11.05
CA GLY A 41 -10.25 21.52 9.84
C GLY A 41 -9.18 22.58 10.10
N ASP A 42 -9.18 23.16 11.31
CA ASP A 42 -8.37 24.35 11.69
C ASP A 42 -7.34 24.05 12.80
N GLU A 43 -7.24 22.81 13.27
CA GLU A 43 -6.26 22.42 14.30
C GLU A 43 -4.84 22.33 13.72
N PRO A 44 -3.80 22.69 14.50
CA PRO A 44 -2.41 22.57 14.07
C PRO A 44 -2.07 21.17 13.55
N GLY A 45 -1.44 21.12 12.37
CA GLY A 45 -1.03 19.87 11.73
C GLY A 45 -2.12 19.18 10.89
N TRP A 46 -3.37 19.64 10.94
CA TRP A 46 -4.41 19.21 10.01
C TRP A 46 -4.41 20.02 8.72
N VAL A 47 -4.74 19.36 7.61
CA VAL A 47 -4.85 20.00 6.30
C VAL A 47 -6.20 19.69 5.67
N THR A 48 -6.95 20.73 5.31
CA THR A 48 -8.21 20.58 4.57
C THR A 48 -7.94 20.60 3.07
N THR A 49 -8.48 19.61 2.35
CA THR A 49 -8.37 19.53 0.88
C THR A 49 -9.05 20.73 0.20
N LYS A 50 -8.37 21.31 -0.78
CA LYS A 50 -8.85 22.49 -1.53
C LYS A 50 -9.02 22.15 -3.01
N SER A 51 -9.95 22.80 -3.69
CA SER A 51 -10.05 22.71 -5.15
C SER A 51 -8.80 23.32 -5.79
N LYS A 52 -8.33 22.73 -6.89
CA LYS A 52 -7.17 23.23 -7.65
C LYS A 52 -7.66 23.81 -8.98
N LYS A 53 -7.13 24.96 -9.39
CA LYS A 53 -7.50 25.62 -10.66
C LYS A 53 -7.14 24.80 -11.92
N LYS A 54 -6.21 23.83 -11.81
CA LYS A 54 -5.80 22.95 -12.93
C LYS A 54 -6.56 21.63 -12.89
N LYS A 55 -7.03 21.17 -14.05
CA LYS A 55 -7.74 19.90 -14.27
C LYS A 55 -6.93 18.62 -14.04
N THR A 56 -5.67 18.70 -13.61
CA THR A 56 -4.76 17.54 -13.48
C THR A 56 -4.92 16.79 -12.16
N HIS A 57 -6.13 16.76 -11.58
CA HIS A 57 -6.38 15.95 -10.39
C HIS A 57 -6.90 14.58 -10.79
N LEU A 58 -6.53 13.57 -10.03
CA LEU A 58 -7.09 12.24 -10.23
C LEU A 58 -8.56 12.29 -9.83
N LYS A 59 -9.39 11.66 -10.66
CA LYS A 59 -10.82 11.53 -10.43
C LYS A 59 -11.09 10.71 -9.18
N ILE A 60 -10.36 9.60 -9.03
CA ILE A 60 -10.56 8.64 -7.95
C ILE A 60 -9.22 8.01 -7.56
N VAL A 61 -8.98 7.90 -6.25
CA VAL A 61 -7.75 7.37 -5.67
C VAL A 61 -8.13 6.45 -4.53
N ALA A 62 -7.61 5.22 -4.50
CA ALA A 62 -7.77 4.37 -3.33
C ALA A 62 -6.56 4.48 -2.40
N VAL A 63 -6.82 4.54 -1.10
CA VAL A 63 -5.83 4.80 -0.06
C VAL A 63 -6.01 3.82 1.07
N ASP A 64 -4.89 3.40 1.64
CA ASP A 64 -4.82 2.66 2.90
C ASP A 64 -3.50 2.99 3.61
N CYS A 65 -3.50 2.92 4.93
CA CYS A 65 -2.37 3.24 5.79
C CYS A 65 -2.08 2.13 6.79
N GLU A 66 -0.79 1.94 7.07
CA GLU A 66 -0.36 1.21 8.25
C GLU A 66 -0.07 2.18 9.38
N MET A 67 -0.49 1.84 10.60
CA MET A 67 -0.30 2.68 11.77
C MET A 67 0.33 1.93 12.94
N CYS A 68 1.04 2.69 13.77
CA CYS A 68 1.69 2.26 14.98
C CYS A 68 1.11 2.98 16.20
N VAL A 69 1.49 2.54 17.41
CA VAL A 69 1.12 3.19 18.68
C VAL A 69 2.28 4.03 19.17
N THR A 70 2.03 5.32 19.38
CA THR A 70 2.97 6.24 20.02
C THR A 70 2.36 6.81 21.29
N GLN A 71 3.20 7.38 22.15
CA GLN A 71 2.77 8.05 23.37
C GLN A 71 3.53 9.36 23.53
N GLN A 72 2.81 10.43 23.87
CA GLN A 72 3.38 11.74 24.09
C GLN A 72 4.25 11.72 25.35
N ALA A 73 5.45 12.30 25.28
CA ALA A 73 6.46 12.18 26.33
C ALA A 73 6.11 12.93 27.62
N ASP A 74 5.37 14.04 27.52
CA ASP A 74 4.98 14.92 28.64
C ASP A 74 3.67 14.47 29.31
N SER A 75 2.62 14.25 28.52
CA SER A 75 1.27 13.92 29.02
C SER A 75 1.06 12.44 29.27
N GLY A 76 1.85 11.57 28.64
CA GLY A 76 1.59 10.13 28.60
C GLY A 76 0.36 9.75 27.77
N GLU A 77 -0.22 10.67 26.99
CA GLU A 77 -1.36 10.36 26.12
C GLU A 77 -0.94 9.40 25.00
N ARG A 78 -1.72 8.32 24.80
CA ARG A 78 -1.47 7.31 23.76
C ARG A 78 -2.21 7.63 22.47
N LYS A 79 -1.48 7.66 21.36
CA LYS A 79 -2.01 7.72 20.00
C LYS A 79 -1.90 6.34 19.37
N THR A 80 -3.03 5.68 19.10
CA THR A 80 -3.07 4.29 18.61
C THR A 80 -3.00 4.17 17.07
N ASN A 81 -3.06 5.30 16.37
CA ASN A 81 -3.13 5.41 14.92
C ASN A 81 -2.07 6.37 14.35
N ALA A 82 -0.86 6.38 14.91
CA ALA A 82 0.24 7.16 14.35
C ALA A 82 0.64 6.59 12.97
N LEU A 83 0.67 7.42 11.93
CA LEU A 83 0.93 6.98 10.57
C LEU A 83 2.35 6.41 10.42
N CYS A 84 2.45 5.18 9.92
CA CYS A 84 3.70 4.43 9.74
C CYS A 84 3.99 4.12 8.25
N ARG A 85 2.97 3.86 7.42
CA ARG A 85 3.08 3.73 5.95
C ARG A 85 1.79 4.20 5.29
N VAL A 86 1.86 4.75 4.08
CA VAL A 86 0.68 5.09 3.28
C VAL A 86 0.87 4.64 1.85
N SER A 87 -0.15 3.99 1.31
CA SER A 87 -0.26 3.62 -0.10
C SER A 87 -1.41 4.38 -0.78
N ALA A 88 -1.19 4.80 -2.02
CA ALA A 88 -2.22 5.33 -2.90
C ALA A 88 -2.13 4.67 -4.27
N VAL A 89 -3.26 4.21 -4.78
CA VAL A 89 -3.37 3.63 -6.12
C VAL A 89 -4.35 4.43 -6.97
N ASP A 90 -4.06 4.52 -8.26
CA ASP A 90 -4.95 5.16 -9.23
C ASP A 90 -6.22 4.33 -9.37
N GLY A 91 -7.37 4.90 -9.02
CA GLY A 91 -8.61 4.15 -9.02
C GLY A 91 -9.05 3.67 -10.42
N GLU A 92 -8.65 4.37 -11.48
CA GLU A 92 -8.96 3.97 -12.87
C GLU A 92 -7.97 2.90 -13.38
N ASN A 93 -6.76 2.82 -12.80
CA ASN A 93 -5.69 1.91 -13.23
C ASN A 93 -5.04 1.14 -12.08
N MET A 94 -5.83 0.72 -11.07
CA MET A 94 -5.35 0.27 -9.76
C MET A 94 -4.35 -0.89 -9.79
N LEU A 95 -4.43 -1.75 -10.82
CA LEU A 95 -3.53 -2.91 -10.99
C LEU A 95 -2.16 -2.54 -11.57
N ARG A 96 -2.08 -1.41 -12.29
CA ARG A 96 -0.89 -1.01 -13.04
C ARG A 96 -0.21 0.22 -12.48
N ASN A 97 -0.92 1.01 -11.68
CA ASN A 97 -0.48 2.33 -11.28
C ASN A 97 -0.63 2.53 -9.77
N ILE A 98 0.44 2.17 -9.04
CA ILE A 98 0.65 2.60 -7.66
C ILE A 98 1.20 4.03 -7.76
N LEU A 99 0.42 5.00 -7.29
CA LEU A 99 0.77 6.42 -7.33
C LEU A 99 1.82 6.75 -6.27
N SER A 100 1.72 6.06 -5.14
CA SER A 100 2.55 6.30 -3.97
C SER A 100 2.53 5.09 -3.06
N ASP A 101 3.69 4.75 -2.52
CA ASP A 101 3.85 3.86 -1.36
C ASP A 101 5.07 4.38 -0.60
N PHE A 102 4.93 4.74 0.68
CA PHE A 102 6.08 5.15 1.48
C PHE A 102 5.87 5.00 2.99
N ILE A 103 6.96 4.71 3.69
CA ILE A 103 7.02 4.78 5.16
C ILE A 103 7.05 6.24 5.62
N VAL A 104 6.47 6.52 6.79
CA VAL A 104 6.54 7.80 7.50
C VAL A 104 7.33 7.63 8.79
N HIS A 105 8.18 8.60 9.09
CA HIS A 105 9.00 8.61 10.29
C HIS A 105 8.11 8.63 11.54
N GLN A 106 8.36 7.69 12.45
CA GLN A 106 7.79 7.68 13.79
C GLN A 106 8.87 7.26 14.79
N PRO A 107 8.76 7.70 16.06
CA PRO A 107 7.75 8.64 16.57
C PRO A 107 7.97 10.09 16.04
N GLU A 108 6.93 10.91 16.00
CA GLU A 108 7.07 12.37 15.84
C GLU A 108 7.85 12.98 17.02
N ASP A 109 8.42 14.17 16.83
CA ASP A 109 9.13 14.89 17.91
C ASP A 109 8.23 15.05 19.15
N GLY A 110 8.76 14.74 20.33
CA GLY A 110 7.99 14.76 21.59
C GLY A 110 7.17 13.50 21.86
N PHE A 111 7.26 12.47 21.01
CA PHE A 111 6.63 11.18 21.22
C PHE A 111 7.65 10.05 21.36
N HIS A 112 7.22 8.92 21.92
CA HIS A 112 7.96 7.66 21.89
C HIS A 112 7.11 6.53 21.30
N MET A 113 7.77 5.55 20.68
CA MET A 113 7.11 4.37 20.11
C MET A 113 6.73 3.41 21.23
N VAL A 114 5.45 3.03 21.30
CA VAL A 114 4.92 2.05 22.27
C VAL A 114 4.77 0.68 21.61
N ASP A 115 4.18 0.64 20.43
CA ASP A 115 3.96 -0.60 19.69
C ASP A 115 4.10 -0.32 18.19
N PRO A 116 5.12 -0.89 17.51
CA PRO A 116 5.29 -0.72 16.09
C PRO A 116 4.23 -1.45 15.27
N LYS A 117 3.43 -2.36 15.85
CA LYS A 117 2.48 -3.25 15.16
C LYS A 117 3.10 -4.07 14.01
N THR A 118 4.38 -4.42 14.15
CA THR A 118 5.12 -5.23 13.16
C THR A 118 4.48 -6.60 12.92
N ASP A 119 3.77 -7.15 13.91
CA ASP A 119 3.00 -8.38 13.79
C ASP A 119 1.75 -8.25 12.89
N ILE A 120 1.29 -7.02 12.65
CA ILE A 120 0.16 -6.74 11.75
C ILE A 120 0.68 -6.48 10.33
N HIS A 121 1.63 -5.56 10.18
CA HIS A 121 2.02 -5.03 8.86
C HIS A 121 3.47 -5.31 8.45
N GLY A 122 4.23 -6.07 9.24
CA GLY A 122 5.60 -6.51 8.90
C GLY A 122 6.69 -5.44 8.92
N ILE A 123 6.35 -4.15 8.95
CA ILE A 123 7.32 -3.05 9.04
C ILE A 123 8.01 -3.04 10.41
N THR A 124 9.34 -3.09 10.42
CA THR A 124 10.14 -3.09 11.65
C THR A 124 10.28 -1.68 12.26
N PRO A 125 10.48 -1.55 13.59
CA PRO A 125 10.75 -0.27 14.23
C PRO A 125 11.94 0.47 13.61
N GLN A 126 12.98 -0.27 13.24
CA GLN A 126 14.19 0.30 12.65
C GLN A 126 13.91 0.88 11.25
N GLN A 127 13.07 0.22 10.44
CA GLN A 127 12.65 0.75 9.15
C GLN A 127 11.87 2.06 9.34
N ILE A 128 10.90 2.07 10.25
CA ILE A 128 10.07 3.24 10.59
C ILE A 128 10.95 4.41 11.05
N ALA A 129 11.81 4.18 12.05
CA ALA A 129 12.68 5.22 12.62
C ALA A 129 13.76 5.71 11.63
N SER A 130 14.19 4.87 10.69
CA SER A 130 15.20 5.26 9.70
C SER A 130 14.66 6.15 8.59
N CYS A 131 13.34 6.13 8.36
CA CYS A 131 12.67 6.98 7.38
C CYS A 131 12.83 8.46 7.76
N GLN A 132 12.89 9.34 6.75
CA GLN A 132 13.03 10.79 6.91
C GLN A 132 11.76 11.55 6.50
N ILE A 133 10.73 10.85 6.05
CA ILE A 133 9.45 11.48 5.67
C ILE A 133 8.72 11.88 6.95
N THR A 134 8.58 13.19 7.18
CA THR A 134 7.74 13.70 8.27
C THR A 134 6.26 13.65 7.90
N MET A 135 5.37 13.79 8.88
CA MET A 135 3.92 13.86 8.64
C MET A 135 3.55 14.98 7.65
N ALA A 136 4.15 16.17 7.77
CA ALA A 136 3.92 17.28 6.84
C ALA A 136 4.37 16.94 5.39
N GLN A 137 5.48 16.22 5.24
CA GLN A 137 5.95 15.76 3.93
C GLN A 137 5.05 14.68 3.34
N ALA A 138 4.55 13.76 4.18
CA ALA A 138 3.58 12.74 3.78
C ALA A 138 2.28 13.39 3.27
N GLN A 139 1.71 14.35 4.00
CA GLN A 139 0.56 15.14 3.55
C GLN A 139 0.83 15.82 2.20
N LYS A 140 1.98 16.50 2.06
CA LYS A 140 2.33 17.18 0.81
C LYS A 140 2.44 16.20 -0.36
N LYS A 141 2.94 14.97 -0.14
CA LYS A 141 3.00 13.91 -1.15
C LYS A 141 1.60 13.45 -1.54
N MET A 142 0.73 13.13 -0.57
CA MET A 142 -0.63 12.67 -0.81
C MET A 142 -1.51 13.71 -1.48
N LEU A 143 -1.38 14.99 -1.08
CA LEU A 143 -2.10 16.13 -1.68
C LEU A 143 -1.67 16.43 -3.13
N LYS A 144 -0.68 15.73 -3.70
CA LYS A 144 -0.46 15.75 -5.16
C LYS A 144 -1.58 15.05 -5.90
N TYR A 145 -2.08 13.96 -5.33
CA TYR A 145 -3.07 13.06 -5.90
C TYR A 145 -4.49 13.38 -5.43
N ILE A 146 -4.63 13.84 -4.18
CA ILE A 146 -5.91 14.13 -3.54
C ILE A 146 -6.14 15.64 -3.51
N ASN A 147 -7.27 16.09 -4.04
CA ASN A 147 -7.80 17.43 -3.85
C ASN A 147 -9.27 17.37 -3.38
N ARG A 148 -9.98 18.50 -3.30
CA ARG A 148 -11.40 18.52 -2.87
C ARG A 148 -12.33 17.71 -3.77
N ASP A 149 -12.01 17.63 -5.06
CA ASP A 149 -12.88 17.08 -6.12
C ASP A 149 -12.56 15.59 -6.41
N THR A 150 -11.37 15.12 -6.02
CA THR A 150 -10.97 13.71 -6.03
C THR A 150 -11.88 12.89 -5.12
N ILE A 151 -12.29 11.72 -5.59
CA ILE A 151 -12.95 10.70 -4.77
C ILE A 151 -11.89 9.84 -4.09
N VAL A 152 -11.86 9.79 -2.76
CA VAL A 152 -10.96 8.90 -2.02
C VAL A 152 -11.69 7.62 -1.62
N VAL A 153 -11.14 6.47 -1.98
CA VAL A 153 -11.71 5.14 -1.70
C VAL A 153 -10.87 4.41 -0.66
N GLY A 154 -11.51 3.69 0.25
CA GLY A 154 -10.83 2.79 1.17
C GLY A 154 -11.80 1.96 2.01
N HIS A 155 -11.31 1.27 3.02
CA HIS A 155 -12.11 0.48 3.94
C HIS A 155 -11.94 1.00 5.37
N SER A 156 -12.95 1.69 5.91
CA SER A 156 -12.82 2.54 7.10
C SER A 156 -11.83 3.69 6.87
N VAL A 157 -11.91 4.30 5.69
CA VAL A 157 -10.92 5.30 5.20
C VAL A 157 -10.88 6.58 6.02
N ASN A 158 -11.86 6.78 6.91
CA ASN A 158 -11.80 7.82 7.92
C ASN A 158 -10.59 7.65 8.87
N GLY A 159 -10.20 6.41 9.18
CA GLY A 159 -9.03 6.09 10.00
C GLY A 159 -7.73 6.50 9.32
N ASP A 160 -7.62 6.23 8.02
CA ASP A 160 -6.49 6.62 7.18
C ASP A 160 -6.36 8.15 7.11
N LEU A 161 -7.46 8.83 6.76
CA LEU A 161 -7.51 10.29 6.70
C LEU A 161 -7.19 10.94 8.04
N ALA A 162 -7.66 10.38 9.15
CA ALA A 162 -7.32 10.85 10.49
C ALA A 162 -5.83 10.63 10.83
N SER A 163 -5.26 9.47 10.49
CA SER A 163 -3.84 9.19 10.71
C SER A 163 -2.94 10.15 9.93
N MET A 164 -3.37 10.52 8.71
CA MET A 164 -2.72 11.52 7.87
C MET A 164 -3.03 12.97 8.26
N ARG A 165 -3.96 13.20 9.19
CA ARG A 165 -4.50 14.52 9.53
C ARG A 165 -5.00 15.30 8.29
N ILE A 166 -5.68 14.61 7.37
CA ILE A 166 -6.25 15.20 6.15
C ILE A 166 -7.77 15.27 6.29
N ASN A 167 -8.33 16.48 6.26
CA ASN A 167 -9.77 16.68 6.19
C ASN A 167 -10.24 16.60 4.72
N HIS A 168 -10.92 15.50 4.41
CA HIS A 168 -11.49 15.21 3.10
C HIS A 168 -12.79 14.40 3.26
N ARG A 169 -13.85 14.79 2.55
CA ARG A 169 -15.22 14.23 2.71
C ARG A 169 -15.81 13.64 1.43
N ARG A 170 -15.13 13.75 0.29
CA ARG A 170 -15.58 13.16 -0.97
C ARG A 170 -15.04 11.73 -1.08
N VAL A 171 -15.65 10.83 -0.33
CA VAL A 171 -15.13 9.48 -0.10
C VAL A 171 -16.11 8.39 -0.54
N ILE A 172 -15.56 7.23 -0.91
CA ILE A 172 -16.28 5.96 -0.93
C ILE A 172 -15.66 5.08 0.15
N ASP A 173 -16.39 4.91 1.25
CA ASP A 173 -15.94 4.09 2.37
C ASP A 173 -16.65 2.73 2.29
N THR A 174 -15.90 1.71 1.88
CA THR A 174 -16.46 0.37 1.68
C THR A 174 -17.01 -0.24 2.98
N ALA A 175 -16.53 0.21 4.14
CA ALA A 175 -17.03 -0.20 5.45
C ALA A 175 -18.39 0.46 5.81
N LEU A 176 -18.76 1.56 5.13
CA LEU A 176 -20.04 2.23 5.34
C LEU A 176 -21.13 1.80 4.36
N ILE A 177 -20.75 1.34 3.16
CA ILE A 177 -21.71 0.90 2.13
C ILE A 177 -22.06 -0.58 2.23
N PHE A 178 -21.21 -1.43 2.83
CA PHE A 178 -21.50 -2.85 3.06
C PHE A 178 -21.75 -3.15 4.54
N ARG A 179 -22.67 -4.08 4.81
CA ARG A 179 -23.05 -4.50 6.16
C ARG A 179 -23.27 -6.01 6.22
N ARG A 180 -23.04 -6.59 7.39
CA ARG A 180 -23.37 -7.99 7.67
C ARG A 180 -24.87 -8.21 7.77
N LYS A 181 -25.31 -9.41 7.37
CA LYS A 181 -26.70 -9.89 7.49
C LYS A 181 -27.12 -10.06 8.96
N ASP A 182 -26.22 -10.48 9.84
CA ASP A 182 -26.49 -10.89 11.23
C ASP A 182 -26.57 -9.73 12.25
N GLY A 183 -26.45 -8.47 11.80
CA GLY A 183 -27.21 -7.35 12.35
C GLY A 183 -26.92 -6.85 13.77
N SER A 184 -25.99 -7.39 14.55
CA SER A 184 -25.62 -6.74 15.83
C SER A 184 -24.92 -5.40 15.54
N PRO A 185 -25.31 -4.26 16.14
CA PRO A 185 -24.71 -2.95 15.83
C PRO A 185 -23.19 -2.93 15.95
N ASN A 186 -22.65 -3.69 16.90
CA ASN A 186 -21.21 -3.76 17.18
C ASN A 186 -20.42 -4.67 16.23
N ARG A 187 -21.08 -5.46 15.38
CA ARG A 187 -20.42 -6.35 14.39
C ARG A 187 -20.98 -6.17 12.98
N ALA A 188 -21.81 -5.15 12.77
CA ALA A 188 -22.49 -4.91 11.51
C ALA A 188 -21.51 -4.55 10.38
N THR A 189 -20.36 -3.95 10.71
CA THR A 189 -19.33 -3.63 9.73
C THR A 189 -18.49 -4.87 9.40
N PRO A 190 -18.50 -5.36 8.15
CA PRO A 190 -17.62 -6.43 7.70
C PRO A 190 -16.17 -5.91 7.59
N GLY A 191 -15.18 -6.79 7.77
CA GLY A 191 -13.80 -6.44 7.47
C GLY A 191 -13.51 -6.56 5.96
N LEU A 192 -12.43 -5.95 5.49
CA LEU A 192 -12.03 -6.03 4.08
C LEU A 192 -11.81 -7.48 3.60
N LYS A 193 -11.26 -8.35 4.46
CA LYS A 193 -11.13 -9.78 4.19
C LYS A 193 -12.47 -10.50 3.95
N ASP A 194 -13.56 -9.98 4.52
CA ASP A 194 -14.89 -10.54 4.32
C ASP A 194 -15.46 -10.08 2.98
N LEU A 195 -15.23 -8.80 2.62
CA LEU A 195 -15.64 -8.25 1.33
C LEU A 195 -14.93 -8.96 0.18
N THR A 196 -13.62 -9.11 0.26
CA THR A 196 -12.80 -9.79 -0.77
C THR A 196 -13.22 -11.24 -0.95
N LYS A 197 -13.37 -11.98 0.15
CA LYS A 197 -13.82 -13.37 0.11
C LYS A 197 -15.22 -13.53 -0.49
N PHE A 198 -16.18 -12.75 -0.01
CA PHE A 198 -17.58 -12.90 -0.38
C PHE A 198 -17.91 -12.31 -1.76
N LEU A 199 -17.42 -11.09 -2.03
CA LEU A 199 -17.77 -10.32 -3.23
C LEU A 199 -16.82 -10.60 -4.41
N LEU A 200 -15.54 -10.81 -4.12
CA LEU A 200 -14.49 -10.87 -5.16
C LEU A 200 -13.90 -12.27 -5.34
N GLY A 201 -14.26 -13.23 -4.48
CA GLY A 201 -13.87 -14.63 -4.62
C GLY A 201 -12.40 -14.94 -4.32
N PHE A 202 -11.70 -14.09 -3.57
CA PHE A 202 -10.32 -14.37 -3.16
C PHE A 202 -10.08 -14.10 -1.66
N ASP A 203 -9.17 -14.86 -1.07
CA ASP A 203 -8.71 -14.64 0.30
C ASP A 203 -7.56 -13.61 0.31
N MET A 204 -7.63 -12.66 1.24
CA MET A 204 -6.54 -11.72 1.49
C MET A 204 -5.31 -12.45 2.04
N PRO A 205 -4.09 -11.97 1.75
CA PRO A 205 -2.86 -12.52 2.30
C PRO A 205 -2.84 -12.42 3.85
N GLN A 206 -1.93 -13.19 4.46
CA GLN A 206 -1.68 -13.07 5.90
C GLN A 206 -0.84 -11.83 6.19
N GLY A 207 -1.29 -11.02 7.14
CA GLY A 207 -0.71 -9.70 7.42
C GLY A 207 -1.32 -8.62 6.54
N HIS A 208 -1.13 -7.36 6.95
CA HIS A 208 -1.60 -6.19 6.22
C HIS A 208 -0.51 -5.66 5.29
N ASP A 209 -0.92 -5.29 4.08
CA ASP A 209 -0.13 -4.50 3.17
C ASP A 209 -1.03 -3.41 2.57
N SER A 210 -0.79 -2.16 2.98
CA SER A 210 -1.58 -1.02 2.51
C SER A 210 -1.77 -0.90 0.99
N THR A 211 -0.86 -1.40 0.13
CA THR A 211 -1.14 -1.37 -1.31
C THR A 211 -2.20 -2.40 -1.69
N VAL A 212 -2.07 -3.63 -1.17
CA VAL A 212 -3.06 -4.69 -1.39
C VAL A 212 -4.43 -4.29 -0.80
N ASP A 213 -4.44 -3.70 0.39
CA ASP A 213 -5.66 -3.27 1.08
C ASP A 213 -6.35 -2.11 0.33
N ALA A 214 -5.58 -1.13 -0.19
CA ALA A 214 -6.12 -0.07 -1.04
C ALA A 214 -6.71 -0.63 -2.36
N GLN A 215 -6.01 -1.57 -3.00
CA GLN A 215 -6.49 -2.22 -4.24
C GLN A 215 -7.76 -3.05 -3.99
N ALA A 216 -7.80 -3.84 -2.91
CA ALA A 216 -8.95 -4.65 -2.53
C ALA A 216 -10.16 -3.77 -2.19
N SER A 217 -9.95 -2.65 -1.48
CA SER A 217 -10.99 -1.65 -1.20
C SER A 217 -11.54 -1.05 -2.49
N MET A 218 -10.66 -0.75 -3.45
CA MET A 218 -11.06 -0.24 -4.76
C MET A 218 -11.86 -1.27 -5.56
N MET A 219 -11.48 -2.55 -5.53
CA MET A 219 -12.25 -3.62 -6.16
C MET A 219 -13.63 -3.77 -5.53
N ALA A 220 -13.74 -3.71 -4.21
CA ALA A 220 -15.02 -3.74 -3.52
C ALA A 220 -15.91 -2.53 -3.88
N ALA A 221 -15.31 -1.34 -4.03
CA ALA A 221 -16.03 -0.15 -4.50
C ALA A 221 -16.48 -0.30 -5.97
N LYS A 222 -15.64 -0.85 -6.85
CA LYS A 222 -16.04 -1.18 -8.23
C LYS A 222 -17.21 -2.15 -8.24
N TYR A 223 -17.13 -3.25 -7.47
CA TYR A 223 -18.22 -4.21 -7.33
C TYR A 223 -19.55 -3.52 -6.94
N ALA A 224 -19.49 -2.64 -5.94
CA ALA A 224 -20.65 -1.87 -5.44
C ALA A 224 -21.31 -0.99 -6.51
N ALA A 225 -20.60 -0.60 -7.57
CA ALA A 225 -21.15 0.25 -8.62
C ALA A 225 -22.31 -0.41 -9.39
N ARG A 226 -22.29 -1.74 -9.53
CA ARG A 226 -23.26 -2.52 -10.33
C ARG A 226 -23.96 -3.65 -9.59
N HIS A 227 -23.68 -3.82 -8.31
CA HIS A 227 -24.25 -4.88 -7.50
C HIS A 227 -24.88 -4.32 -6.23
N ASP A 228 -25.62 -5.17 -5.53
CA ASP A 228 -26.25 -4.80 -4.27
C ASP A 228 -25.22 -4.41 -3.21
N THR A 229 -25.65 -3.49 -2.35
CA THR A 229 -24.90 -2.98 -1.20
C THR A 229 -25.75 -3.12 0.05
N GLY A 230 -25.26 -2.67 1.20
CA GLY A 230 -25.97 -2.80 2.47
C GLY A 230 -25.83 -4.20 3.05
N ARG A 231 -26.92 -4.77 3.58
CA ARG A 231 -26.90 -6.01 4.39
C ARG A 231 -26.81 -7.28 3.55
N ILE A 232 -25.71 -7.44 2.82
CA ILE A 232 -25.48 -8.60 1.95
C ILE A 232 -24.34 -9.51 2.39
N ILE A 233 -23.47 -9.04 3.30
CA ILE A 233 -22.28 -9.81 3.70
C ILE A 233 -22.65 -10.86 4.77
N PRO A 234 -22.24 -12.12 4.64
CA PRO A 234 -22.44 -13.11 5.69
C PRO A 234 -21.66 -12.79 6.97
N SER A 235 -21.94 -13.52 8.03
CA SER A 235 -21.16 -13.47 9.27
C SER A 235 -19.71 -13.92 9.01
N ALA A 236 -18.79 -13.47 9.87
CA ALA A 236 -17.40 -13.91 9.78
C ALA A 236 -17.27 -15.44 9.99
N LEU A 237 -18.18 -16.02 10.77
CA LEU A 237 -18.25 -17.46 11.01
C LEU A 237 -18.63 -18.23 9.75
N GLU A 238 -19.61 -17.73 8.98
CA GLU A 238 -19.99 -18.34 7.70
C GLU A 238 -18.87 -18.25 6.65
N LEU A 239 -18.12 -17.15 6.64
CA LEU A 239 -17.05 -16.93 5.66
C LEU A 239 -15.74 -17.66 5.99
N HIS A 240 -15.35 -17.70 7.26
CA HIS A 240 -14.02 -18.15 7.67
C HIS A 240 -14.04 -19.38 8.59
N GLY A 241 -15.22 -19.87 8.95
CA GLY A 241 -15.36 -20.90 9.97
C GLY A 241 -15.04 -20.40 11.38
N PRO A 242 -15.11 -21.29 12.40
CA PRO A 242 -14.79 -20.94 13.77
C PRO A 242 -13.32 -20.53 13.89
N GLN A 243 -13.09 -19.36 14.50
CA GLN A 243 -11.73 -18.91 14.82
C GLN A 243 -11.19 -19.77 15.99
N PRO A 244 -10.01 -20.40 15.89
CA PRO A 244 -9.39 -21.03 17.05
C PRO A 244 -9.13 -19.95 18.11
N SER A 245 -9.45 -20.25 19.38
CA SER A 245 -9.12 -19.36 20.50
C SER A 245 -7.60 -19.15 20.53
N LYS A 246 -7.13 -17.98 20.09
CA LYS A 246 -5.71 -17.65 20.20
C LYS A 246 -5.39 -17.50 21.70
N PRO A 247 -4.52 -18.33 22.30
CA PRO A 247 -3.97 -17.99 23.60
C PRO A 247 -3.20 -16.66 23.48
N SER A 248 -3.16 -15.87 24.56
CA SER A 248 -2.53 -14.55 24.68
C SER A 248 -0.99 -14.54 24.55
N LYS A 249 -0.42 -15.41 23.69
CA LYS A 249 1.00 -15.39 23.37
C LYS A 249 1.28 -14.24 22.40
N LYS A 250 2.35 -13.48 22.67
CA LYS A 250 2.90 -12.47 21.76
C LYS A 250 2.96 -13.08 20.35
N PRO A 251 2.35 -12.44 19.34
CA PRO A 251 2.35 -12.98 17.99
C PRO A 251 3.78 -13.15 17.50
N ALA A 252 4.09 -14.30 16.91
CA ALA A 252 5.34 -14.48 16.17
C ALA A 252 5.37 -13.45 15.04
N PRO A 253 6.54 -12.90 14.67
CA PRO A 253 6.63 -11.95 13.57
C PRO A 253 6.03 -12.57 12.31
N VAL A 254 4.99 -11.92 11.75
CA VAL A 254 4.41 -12.31 10.47
C VAL A 254 5.49 -12.13 9.42
N LYS A 255 6.04 -13.25 8.95
CA LYS A 255 6.88 -13.26 7.76
C LYS A 255 5.94 -13.06 6.58
N ILE A 256 5.85 -11.83 6.08
CA ILE A 256 5.23 -11.56 4.78
C ILE A 256 5.97 -12.44 3.77
N PRO A 257 5.30 -13.39 3.07
CA PRO A 257 5.95 -14.27 2.12
C PRO A 257 6.70 -13.44 1.08
N VAL A 258 8.01 -13.62 1.02
CA VAL A 258 8.84 -13.02 -0.03
C VAL A 258 8.67 -13.92 -1.26
N ASN A 259 7.65 -13.64 -2.08
CA ASN A 259 7.03 -14.50 -3.11
C ASN A 259 6.30 -15.71 -2.47
N GLU A 260 4.98 -15.89 -2.54
CA GLU A 260 4.12 -16.03 -3.74
C GLU A 260 2.78 -15.25 -3.65
N ALA A 261 2.50 -14.51 -2.56
CA ALA A 261 1.11 -14.11 -2.23
C ALA A 261 0.79 -12.59 -2.29
N SER A 262 1.69 -11.72 -2.72
CA SER A 262 1.40 -10.26 -2.81
C SER A 262 0.81 -9.83 -4.16
N TYR A 263 0.44 -10.79 -5.02
CA TYR A 263 -0.20 -10.55 -6.30
C TYR A 263 -1.65 -11.06 -6.23
N ILE A 264 -2.62 -10.14 -6.27
CA ILE A 264 -3.98 -10.52 -6.64
C ILE A 264 -3.93 -10.86 -8.13
N ASP A 265 -3.85 -12.16 -8.46
CA ASP A 265 -3.89 -12.62 -9.84
C ASP A 265 -5.30 -12.51 -10.41
N VAL A 266 -5.62 -11.34 -10.94
CA VAL A 266 -6.91 -11.08 -11.59
C VAL A 266 -7.06 -11.86 -12.91
N ALA A 267 -5.96 -12.38 -13.49
CA ALA A 267 -6.06 -13.28 -14.65
C ALA A 267 -6.58 -14.66 -14.25
N ALA A 268 -6.19 -15.17 -13.06
CA ALA A 268 -6.78 -16.38 -12.47
C ALA A 268 -8.27 -16.18 -12.11
N ILE A 269 -8.67 -14.97 -11.71
CA ILE A 269 -10.09 -14.60 -11.51
C ILE A 269 -10.88 -14.72 -12.83
N LYS A 270 -10.28 -14.32 -13.97
CA LYS A 270 -10.88 -14.49 -15.31
C LYS A 270 -11.01 -15.94 -15.76
N GLU A 271 -10.06 -16.81 -15.41
CA GLU A 271 -10.06 -18.22 -15.87
C GLU A 271 -11.12 -19.08 -15.19
N SER A 272 -11.57 -18.73 -13.98
CA SER A 272 -12.64 -19.46 -13.29
C SER A 272 -14.04 -19.30 -13.91
N ALA A 273 -14.20 -18.39 -14.89
CA ALA A 273 -15.49 -18.01 -15.47
C ALA A 273 -15.62 -18.28 -16.99
N SER A 274 -14.63 -18.91 -17.63
CA SER A 274 -14.72 -19.23 -19.06
C SER A 274 -14.24 -20.65 -19.38
N THR A 275 -15.18 -21.55 -19.60
CA THR A 275 -14.95 -22.75 -20.40
C THR A 275 -14.73 -22.35 -21.86
N GLU A 276 -13.62 -22.84 -22.43
CA GLU A 276 -13.21 -22.89 -23.85
C GLU A 276 -12.28 -21.79 -24.43
N ALA A 277 -11.02 -22.23 -24.59
CA ALA A 277 -10.14 -22.11 -25.76
C ALA A 277 -9.78 -20.72 -26.33
N GLY A 278 -8.62 -20.22 -25.87
CA GLY A 278 -7.81 -19.25 -26.62
C GLY A 278 -6.48 -18.97 -25.91
N LYS A 279 -5.38 -19.64 -26.31
CA LYS A 279 -4.03 -19.45 -25.75
C LYS A 279 -3.58 -17.99 -25.91
N LYS A 280 -3.69 -17.17 -24.86
CA LYS A 280 -2.87 -15.96 -24.67
C LYS A 280 -1.81 -16.24 -23.60
N LYS A 281 -0.54 -16.10 -23.98
CA LYS A 281 0.62 -16.29 -23.11
C LYS A 281 0.62 -15.24 -21.99
N GLY A 282 0.22 -15.62 -20.78
CA GLY A 282 0.63 -14.91 -19.57
C GLY A 282 2.15 -14.97 -19.41
N MET A 283 2.76 -13.92 -18.82
CA MET A 283 4.17 -13.98 -18.43
C MET A 283 4.34 -15.03 -17.33
N SER A 284 5.37 -15.87 -17.40
CA SER A 284 5.61 -16.88 -16.36
C SER A 284 5.99 -16.23 -15.03
N GLU A 285 5.71 -16.89 -13.91
CA GLU A 285 6.08 -16.44 -12.55
C GLU A 285 7.57 -16.10 -12.44
N ALA A 286 8.44 -16.89 -13.08
CA ALA A 286 9.87 -16.61 -13.15
C ALA A 286 10.21 -15.30 -13.92
N MET A 287 9.37 -14.90 -14.86
CA MET A 287 9.51 -13.67 -15.64
C MET A 287 8.96 -12.45 -14.86
N ILE A 288 7.87 -12.63 -14.12
CA ILE A 288 7.31 -11.61 -13.21
C ILE A 288 8.27 -11.37 -12.03
N ALA A 289 8.81 -12.44 -11.44
CA ALA A 289 9.81 -12.35 -10.37
C ALA A 289 11.12 -11.69 -10.82
N ARG A 290 11.44 -11.68 -12.12
CA ARG A 290 12.56 -10.92 -12.69
C ARG A 290 12.22 -9.45 -12.90
N SER A 291 10.98 -9.12 -13.27
CA SER A 291 10.55 -7.73 -13.48
C SER A 291 10.33 -6.95 -12.18
N CYS A 292 10.11 -7.62 -11.05
CA CYS A 292 10.02 -6.98 -9.73
C CYS A 292 11.40 -6.61 -9.15
N ARG A 293 12.49 -6.69 -9.93
CA ARG A 293 13.85 -6.52 -9.42
C ARG A 293 14.55 -5.32 -10.03
N LEU A 294 15.37 -4.68 -9.21
CA LEU A 294 16.38 -3.73 -9.65
C LEU A 294 17.77 -4.34 -9.44
N ARG A 295 18.71 -4.03 -10.33
CA ARG A 295 20.11 -4.43 -10.20
C ARG A 295 20.91 -3.29 -9.61
N VAL A 296 21.60 -3.56 -8.50
CA VAL A 296 22.61 -2.66 -7.96
C VAL A 296 23.98 -3.24 -8.30
N HIS A 297 24.81 -2.48 -9.01
CA HIS A 297 26.13 -2.92 -9.42
C HIS A 297 27.13 -1.77 -9.34
N ARG A 298 28.41 -2.07 -9.61
CA ARG A 298 29.53 -1.16 -9.34
C ARG A 298 29.67 -0.85 -7.82
N ILE A 299 29.22 -1.76 -6.95
CA ILE A 299 29.24 -1.61 -5.49
C ILE A 299 30.68 -1.70 -4.97
N PRO A 300 31.23 -0.69 -4.27
CA PRO A 300 32.59 -0.76 -3.72
C PRO A 300 32.71 -1.68 -2.51
N LYS A 301 33.89 -2.28 -2.32
CA LYS A 301 34.23 -3.05 -1.11
C LYS A 301 33.99 -2.23 0.16
N GLY A 302 33.47 -2.89 1.20
CA GLY A 302 33.05 -2.24 2.45
C GLY A 302 31.60 -1.77 2.47
N THR A 303 30.82 -2.06 1.42
CA THR A 303 29.36 -1.94 1.42
C THR A 303 28.73 -3.31 1.68
N SER A 304 27.70 -3.36 2.53
CA SER A 304 26.91 -4.56 2.83
C SER A 304 25.55 -4.54 2.14
N SER A 305 24.86 -5.69 2.06
CA SER A 305 23.46 -5.73 1.59
C SER A 305 22.53 -4.90 2.47
N LYS A 306 22.82 -4.78 3.78
CA LYS A 306 22.03 -3.93 4.67
C LYS A 306 22.18 -2.44 4.35
N ASP A 307 23.35 -2.02 3.87
CA ASP A 307 23.56 -0.64 3.40
C ASP A 307 22.73 -0.35 2.14
N ILE A 308 22.60 -1.34 1.25
CA ILE A 308 21.73 -1.24 0.07
C ILE A 308 20.26 -1.17 0.49
N GLU A 309 19.81 -2.02 1.41
CA GLU A 309 18.45 -1.96 1.96
C GLU A 309 18.15 -0.59 2.58
N ASN A 310 19.06 -0.09 3.43
CA ASN A 310 18.97 1.22 4.06
C ASN A 310 18.95 2.36 3.03
N PHE A 311 19.65 2.22 1.90
CA PHE A 311 19.58 3.19 0.81
C PHE A 311 18.14 3.31 0.29
N PHE A 312 17.47 2.19 -0.01
CA PHE A 312 16.09 2.23 -0.52
C PHE A 312 15.13 2.82 0.52
N ILE A 313 15.19 2.34 1.77
CA ILE A 313 14.30 2.83 2.83
C ILE A 313 14.48 4.34 3.05
N LYS A 314 15.73 4.84 3.10
CA LYS A 314 15.99 6.25 3.39
C LYS A 314 15.74 7.18 2.21
N ASN A 315 16.09 6.76 0.99
CA ASN A 315 16.12 7.65 -0.16
C ASN A 315 14.92 7.48 -1.10
N THR A 316 14.37 6.27 -1.19
CA THR A 316 13.19 5.98 -2.02
C THR A 316 11.92 5.90 -1.17
N CYS A 317 12.07 5.56 0.11
CA CYS A 317 10.98 5.28 1.04
C CYS A 317 10.13 4.05 0.68
N ILE A 318 10.55 3.29 -0.35
CA ILE A 318 9.99 2.00 -0.74
C ILE A 318 10.74 0.89 -0.01
N VAL A 319 10.00 -0.05 0.57
CA VAL A 319 10.56 -1.19 1.29
C VAL A 319 10.89 -2.31 0.30
N PRO A 320 12.16 -2.74 0.18
CA PRO A 320 12.48 -3.94 -0.57
C PRO A 320 11.91 -5.19 0.10
N ALA A 321 11.37 -6.11 -0.69
CA ALA A 321 10.96 -7.43 -0.21
C ALA A 321 12.19 -8.31 0.11
N ALA A 322 13.27 -8.17 -0.67
CA ALA A 322 14.57 -8.79 -0.39
C ALA A 322 15.74 -8.03 -1.01
N VAL A 323 16.89 -8.09 -0.34
CA VAL A 323 18.19 -7.66 -0.88
C VAL A 323 19.12 -8.85 -0.87
N GLU A 324 19.53 -9.31 -2.05
CA GLU A 324 20.48 -10.42 -2.19
C GLU A 324 21.84 -10.07 -1.58
N LYS A 325 22.60 -11.09 -1.14
CA LYS A 325 24.00 -10.89 -0.72
C LYS A 325 24.80 -10.32 -1.89
N ILE A 326 25.71 -9.41 -1.60
CA ILE A 326 26.57 -8.82 -2.63
C ILE A 326 27.51 -9.90 -3.16
N ALA A 327 27.39 -10.19 -4.45
CA ALA A 327 28.31 -11.05 -5.17
C ALA A 327 29.54 -10.23 -5.60
N TRP A 328 30.72 -10.76 -5.31
CA TRP A 328 32.01 -10.17 -5.67
C TRP A 328 32.67 -11.05 -6.73
N LEU A 329 32.84 -10.53 -7.95
CA LEU A 329 33.51 -11.28 -9.00
C LEU A 329 35.02 -11.35 -8.73
N PRO A 330 35.67 -12.51 -8.96
CA PRO A 330 37.12 -12.64 -8.89
C PRO A 330 37.78 -11.60 -9.79
N ASN A 331 38.86 -10.97 -9.30
CA ASN A 331 39.62 -9.92 -10.01
C ASN A 331 38.85 -8.62 -10.30
N GLN A 332 37.66 -8.42 -9.72
CA GLN A 332 36.98 -7.13 -9.75
C GLN A 332 36.97 -6.46 -8.38
N ASN A 333 37.20 -5.15 -8.35
CA ASN A 333 37.09 -4.32 -7.14
C ASN A 333 35.65 -3.86 -6.85
N ARG A 334 34.66 -4.43 -7.55
CA ARG A 334 33.26 -4.02 -7.45
C ARG A 334 32.34 -5.24 -7.41
N GLY A 335 31.28 -5.14 -6.62
CA GLY A 335 30.25 -6.14 -6.46
C GLY A 335 28.93 -5.75 -7.12
N SER A 336 27.99 -6.69 -7.08
CA SER A 336 26.59 -6.48 -7.47
C SER A 336 25.64 -7.34 -6.66
N CYS A 337 24.40 -6.88 -6.51
CA CYS A 337 23.28 -7.66 -5.99
C CYS A 337 21.98 -7.28 -6.72
N ASN A 338 20.97 -8.13 -6.62
CA ASN A 338 19.61 -7.78 -7.01
C ASN A 338 18.78 -7.41 -5.78
N VAL A 339 17.86 -6.47 -5.99
CA VAL A 339 16.91 -6.00 -5.00
C VAL A 339 15.52 -6.31 -5.51
N THR A 340 14.76 -7.09 -4.76
CA THR A 340 13.41 -7.53 -5.12
C THR A 340 12.39 -6.68 -4.38
N PHE A 341 11.34 -6.25 -5.09
CA PHE A 341 10.19 -5.53 -4.55
C PHE A 341 8.93 -6.39 -4.64
N SER A 342 7.88 -6.00 -3.92
CA SER A 342 6.59 -6.72 -3.87
C SER A 342 5.92 -6.79 -5.25
N THR A 343 6.04 -5.75 -6.08
CA THR A 343 5.53 -5.74 -7.46
C THR A 343 6.45 -4.96 -8.41
N ASN A 344 6.23 -5.12 -9.71
CA ASN A 344 6.88 -4.30 -10.76
C ASN A 344 6.67 -2.80 -10.55
N ALA A 345 5.47 -2.40 -10.10
CA ALA A 345 5.14 -1.00 -9.85
C ALA A 345 5.96 -0.45 -8.65
N HIS A 346 6.16 -1.24 -7.60
CA HIS A 346 7.05 -0.85 -6.50
C HIS A 346 8.52 -0.74 -6.95
N ALA A 347 8.99 -1.66 -7.79
CA ALA A 347 10.33 -1.56 -8.38
C ALA A 347 10.49 -0.29 -9.23
N ALA A 348 9.46 0.07 -10.02
CA ALA A 348 9.44 1.31 -10.80
C ALA A 348 9.46 2.55 -9.89
N LEU A 349 8.59 2.60 -8.87
CA LEU A 349 8.57 3.70 -7.88
C LEU A 349 9.92 3.86 -7.17
N ALA A 350 10.55 2.76 -6.76
CA ALA A 350 11.85 2.77 -6.13
C ALA A 350 12.93 3.31 -7.07
N PHE A 351 12.92 2.89 -8.34
CA PHE A 351 13.84 3.40 -9.34
C PHE A 351 13.62 4.89 -9.63
N GLU A 352 12.38 5.33 -9.79
CA GLU A 352 12.01 6.71 -10.11
C GLU A 352 12.36 7.68 -8.99
N SER A 353 12.05 7.31 -7.76
CA SER A 353 12.31 8.12 -6.55
C SER A 353 13.78 8.12 -6.11
N ALA A 354 14.59 7.14 -6.55
CA ALA A 354 16.01 7.08 -6.21
C ALA A 354 16.75 8.35 -6.64
N PRO A 355 17.42 9.07 -5.71
CA PRO A 355 18.13 10.29 -6.01
C PRO A 355 19.39 9.97 -6.83
N THR A 356 19.62 10.78 -7.87
CA THR A 356 20.85 10.66 -8.65
C THR A 356 22.00 11.39 -7.94
N SER A 357 23.22 10.89 -8.11
CA SER A 357 24.41 11.66 -7.75
C SER A 357 24.46 12.91 -8.62
N LYS A 358 24.77 14.06 -8.01
CA LYS A 358 24.71 15.41 -8.63
C LYS A 358 25.07 15.40 -10.12
N ASN A 359 24.17 15.92 -10.96
CA ASN A 359 24.29 16.07 -12.42
C ASN A 359 24.25 14.79 -13.29
N THR A 360 23.98 13.61 -12.74
CA THR A 360 23.85 12.40 -13.58
C THR A 360 22.39 12.22 -14.04
N LYS A 361 22.14 12.37 -15.35
CA LYS A 361 20.84 12.01 -15.98
C LYS A 361 20.64 10.50 -15.98
N VAL A 362 19.40 10.05 -16.09
CA VAL A 362 19.08 8.63 -16.37
C VAL A 362 19.75 8.26 -17.70
N SER A 363 20.57 7.22 -17.67
CA SER A 363 21.23 6.65 -18.87
C SER A 363 20.61 5.31 -19.21
N THR A 364 20.96 4.74 -20.36
CA THR A 364 20.64 3.36 -20.71
C THR A 364 21.87 2.48 -20.63
N ASP A 365 21.70 1.22 -20.24
CA ASP A 365 22.75 0.20 -20.37
C ASP A 365 22.93 -0.24 -21.83
N SER A 366 23.84 -1.19 -22.07
CA SER A 366 24.18 -1.70 -23.40
C SER A 366 23.03 -2.41 -24.14
N ILE A 367 21.95 -2.74 -23.43
CA ILE A 367 20.75 -3.38 -23.98
C ILE A 367 19.52 -2.47 -23.89
N GLY A 368 19.72 -1.17 -23.62
CA GLY A 368 18.68 -0.14 -23.67
C GLY A 368 17.88 0.04 -22.37
N ARG A 369 18.26 -0.60 -21.26
CA ARG A 369 17.52 -0.50 -19.99
C ARG A 369 17.92 0.72 -19.19
N ALA A 370 16.95 1.36 -18.54
CA ALA A 370 17.20 2.55 -17.75
C ALA A 370 18.13 2.29 -16.55
N GLN A 371 19.02 3.24 -16.29
CA GLN A 371 20.03 3.19 -15.25
C GLN A 371 20.26 4.58 -14.64
N LYS A 372 20.54 4.62 -13.33
CA LYS A 372 20.90 5.81 -12.57
C LYS A 372 22.19 5.58 -11.79
N THR A 373 22.95 6.65 -11.60
CA THR A 373 24.07 6.66 -10.66
C THR A 373 23.59 7.16 -9.31
N ILE A 374 23.74 6.35 -8.27
CA ILE A 374 23.30 6.63 -6.90
C ILE A 374 24.50 6.78 -5.96
N THR A 375 24.23 7.29 -4.76
CA THR A 375 25.20 7.37 -3.66
C THR A 375 24.70 6.52 -2.50
N VAL A 376 25.52 5.57 -2.04
CA VAL A 376 25.19 4.70 -0.91
C VAL A 376 26.04 5.10 0.29
N VAL A 377 25.43 5.23 1.46
CA VAL A 377 26.14 5.48 2.72
C VAL A 377 26.11 4.20 3.54
N SER A 378 27.28 3.69 3.89
CA SER A 378 27.37 2.51 4.76
C SER A 378 26.97 2.81 6.20
N TYR A 379 26.73 1.75 6.98
CA TYR A 379 26.47 1.83 8.40
C TYR A 379 27.59 2.55 9.20
N LEU A 380 28.84 2.53 8.70
CA LEU A 380 29.97 3.27 9.28
C LEU A 380 30.01 4.75 8.85
N GLY A 381 28.99 5.26 8.15
CA GLY A 381 28.94 6.63 7.65
C GLY A 381 29.81 6.88 6.41
N LYS A 382 30.56 5.88 5.93
CA LYS A 382 31.36 6.03 4.70
C LYS A 382 30.47 6.14 3.48
N THR A 383 30.70 7.19 2.69
CA THR A 383 29.92 7.50 1.49
C THR A 383 30.57 6.90 0.24
N TYR A 384 29.81 6.11 -0.50
CA TYR A 384 30.20 5.48 -1.75
C TYR A 384 29.44 6.10 -2.92
N LYS A 385 30.15 6.86 -3.76
CA LYS A 385 29.62 7.47 -4.98
C LYS A 385 29.78 6.51 -6.16
N ASN A 386 29.09 6.78 -7.26
CA ASN A 386 29.20 6.03 -8.53
C ASN A 386 28.73 4.57 -8.47
N VAL A 387 27.82 4.26 -7.54
CA VAL A 387 27.07 2.99 -7.52
C VAL A 387 25.99 3.08 -8.57
N ALA A 388 25.76 2.02 -9.32
CA ALA A 388 24.78 2.00 -10.38
C ALA A 388 23.53 1.22 -10.00
N LEU A 389 22.39 1.82 -10.25
CA LEU A 389 21.07 1.24 -10.10
C LEU A 389 20.44 1.10 -11.48
N GLY A 390 20.06 -0.11 -11.88
CA GLY A 390 19.47 -0.39 -13.19
C GLY A 390 18.18 -1.20 -13.09
N VAL A 391 17.31 -1.02 -14.09
CA VAL A 391 16.11 -1.85 -14.31
C VAL A 391 16.53 -3.17 -14.96
N LEU A 392 15.91 -4.29 -14.53
CA LEU A 392 16.22 -5.64 -15.02
C LEU A 392 15.29 -6.17 -16.09
#